data_AF-A0A382UUI1-F1
#
_entry.id   AF-A0A382UUI1-F1
#
_cell.length_a   1.000
_cell.length_b   1.000
_cell.length_c   1.000
_cell.angle_alpha   90.00
_cell.angle_beta   90.00
_cell.angle_gamma   90.00
#
_symmetry.space_group_name_H-M   'P 1'
#
loop_
_entity.id
_entity.type
_entity.pdbx_description
1 polymer ?
#
loop_
_entity_poly.entity_id
_entity_poly.type
_entity_poly.pdbx_seq_one_letter_code
_entity_poly.pdbx_strand_id
1 'polypeptide(L)'
;MYRELSKDNQTLFYGFQIALDNLVTFGVKQVPESVGDGPGLSYGTFFMECAEPLANRTLTGHAARDRIIETMNKAKKDEWNYWYRRILLKDFKCGVSESTVNACVKKSKKSKYKVPVFKCMLAKDSKGHEKKLVGEKLIDYKLDGVRVVTIINPISKTVKQYSRNGKEFHNFGHITKYIEKFFTLFKEPVVIDGEMVSHSFQDLMKQVHRKSNA
;
A
#
# COMPACT_ATOMS: atom_id res chain seq x y z
N MET A 1 10.91 -16.50 -10.87
CA MET A 1 9.47 -16.22 -10.58
C MET A 1 8.52 -17.12 -11.38
N TYR A 2 8.56 -17.14 -12.73
CA TYR A 2 7.67 -18.01 -13.53
C TYR A 2 7.72 -19.50 -13.15
N ARG A 3 8.91 -20.04 -12.89
CA ARG A 3 9.10 -21.42 -12.40
C ARG A 3 8.38 -21.68 -11.07
N GLU A 4 8.37 -20.71 -10.17
CA GLU A 4 7.71 -20.85 -8.87
C GLU A 4 6.19 -20.65 -9.03
N LEU A 5 5.77 -19.80 -9.97
CA LEU A 5 4.37 -19.62 -10.33
C LEU A 5 3.79 -20.91 -10.90
N SER A 6 4.50 -21.62 -11.79
CA SER A 6 4.04 -22.90 -12.34
C SER A 6 3.89 -23.97 -11.26
N LYS A 7 4.76 -23.96 -10.24
CA LYS A 7 4.71 -24.86 -9.08
C LYS A 7 3.66 -24.50 -8.03
N ASP A 8 2.90 -23.42 -8.22
CA ASP A 8 1.94 -22.89 -7.21
C ASP A 8 2.59 -22.64 -5.85
N ASN A 9 3.79 -22.05 -5.83
CA ASN A 9 4.52 -21.76 -4.61
C ASN A 9 3.81 -20.66 -3.78
N GLN A 10 2.83 -21.04 -2.97
CA GLN A 10 1.98 -20.14 -2.19
C GLN A 10 2.78 -19.28 -1.22
N THR A 11 3.73 -19.88 -0.51
CA THR A 11 4.64 -19.20 0.42
C THR A 11 5.33 -18.00 -0.23
N LEU A 12 5.85 -18.18 -1.45
CA LEU A 12 6.52 -17.11 -2.17
C LEU A 12 5.57 -15.96 -2.52
N PHE A 13 4.42 -16.28 -3.14
CA PHE A 13 3.51 -15.25 -3.65
C PHE A 13 2.70 -14.55 -2.55
N TYR A 14 2.33 -15.25 -1.48
CA TYR A 14 1.69 -14.62 -0.33
C TYR A 14 2.66 -13.72 0.43
N GLY A 15 3.94 -14.12 0.54
CA GLY A 15 4.99 -13.25 1.05
C GLY A 15 5.16 -11.98 0.19
N PHE A 16 5.11 -12.11 -1.14
CA PHE A 16 5.10 -10.95 -2.04
C PHE A 16 3.88 -10.06 -1.85
N GLN A 17 2.68 -10.63 -1.72
CA GLN A 17 1.46 -9.83 -1.53
C GLN A 17 1.54 -8.97 -0.26
N ILE A 18 1.85 -9.55 0.89
CA ILE A 18 1.87 -8.81 2.15
C ILE A 18 3.02 -7.78 2.21
N ALA A 19 4.17 -8.12 1.63
CA ALA A 19 5.34 -7.23 1.64
C ALA A 19 5.20 -6.08 0.63
N LEU A 20 4.63 -6.32 -0.56
CA LEU A 20 4.57 -5.33 -1.65
C LEU A 20 3.26 -4.54 -1.71
N ASP A 21 2.23 -4.93 -0.96
CA ASP A 21 1.03 -4.11 -0.80
C ASP A 21 1.33 -2.87 0.06
N ASN A 22 1.20 -1.69 -0.51
CA ASN A 22 1.47 -0.40 0.14
C ASN A 22 0.49 -0.08 1.28
N LEU A 23 -0.67 -0.72 1.33
CA LEU A 23 -1.66 -0.55 2.39
C LEU A 23 -1.32 -1.37 3.63
N VAL A 24 -0.48 -2.41 3.49
CA VAL A 24 -0.02 -3.21 4.62
C VAL A 24 1.22 -2.58 5.25
N THR A 25 1.18 -2.30 6.55
CA THR A 25 2.34 -1.81 7.31
C THR A 25 2.52 -2.59 8.61
N PHE A 26 3.73 -3.09 8.88
CA PHE A 26 4.01 -3.84 10.11
C PHE A 26 4.32 -2.96 11.33
N GLY A 27 4.45 -1.64 11.14
CA GLY A 27 4.75 -0.71 12.23
C GLY A 27 6.13 -0.89 12.87
N VAL A 28 7.04 -1.60 12.20
CA VAL A 28 8.42 -1.86 12.64
C VAL A 28 9.41 -1.40 11.57
N LYS A 29 10.56 -0.87 12.01
CA LYS A 29 11.67 -0.47 11.13
C LYS A 29 12.94 -1.29 11.36
N GLN A 30 13.18 -1.68 12.60
CA GLN A 30 14.34 -2.48 12.99
C GLN A 30 13.87 -3.92 13.20
N VAL A 31 14.43 -4.82 12.38
CA VAL A 31 14.20 -6.26 12.48
C VAL A 31 15.59 -6.92 12.53
N PRO A 32 15.94 -7.62 13.62
CA PRO A 32 17.27 -8.19 13.80
C PRO A 32 17.57 -9.29 12.77
N GLU A 33 18.85 -9.52 12.53
CA GLU A 33 19.32 -10.69 11.77
C GLU A 33 19.51 -11.87 12.71
N SER A 34 19.24 -13.08 12.23
CA SER A 34 19.54 -14.29 12.98
C SER A 34 21.00 -14.67 12.75
N VAL A 35 21.67 -15.09 13.83
CA VAL A 35 23.06 -15.60 13.80
C VAL A 35 23.11 -17.12 13.94
N GLY A 36 22.00 -17.78 14.29
CA GLY A 36 21.93 -19.21 14.54
C GLY A 36 20.70 -19.85 13.92
N ASP A 37 20.71 -21.18 13.85
CA ASP A 37 19.58 -21.95 13.35
C ASP A 37 18.64 -22.35 14.48
N GLY A 38 17.36 -21.98 14.33
CA GLY A 38 16.26 -22.55 15.09
C GLY A 38 15.77 -23.88 14.49
N PRO A 39 14.73 -24.48 15.09
CA PRO A 39 14.13 -25.73 14.61
C PRO A 39 13.52 -25.65 13.20
N GLY A 40 13.24 -24.45 12.70
CA GLY A 40 12.58 -24.20 11.42
C GLY A 40 11.19 -23.59 11.62
N LEU A 41 10.77 -22.75 10.68
CA LEU A 41 9.52 -22.00 10.78
C LEU A 41 8.73 -22.06 9.48
N SER A 42 7.48 -22.51 9.57
CA SER A 42 6.55 -22.50 8.43
C SER A 42 6.07 -21.08 8.13
N TYR A 43 5.75 -20.81 6.86
CA TYR A 43 5.19 -19.52 6.47
C TYR A 43 3.85 -19.23 7.16
N GLY A 44 3.00 -20.25 7.33
CA GLY A 44 1.71 -20.10 8.01
C GLY A 44 1.88 -19.65 9.46
N THR A 45 2.82 -20.27 10.18
CA THR A 45 3.17 -19.88 11.56
C THR A 45 3.72 -18.46 11.60
N PHE A 46 4.67 -18.12 10.73
CA PHE A 46 5.20 -16.75 10.61
C PHE A 46 4.08 -15.73 10.36
N PHE A 47 3.17 -16.02 9.44
CA PHE A 47 2.09 -15.12 9.09
C PHE A 47 1.13 -14.91 10.27
N MET A 48 0.57 -15.98 10.82
CA MET A 48 -0.45 -15.91 11.88
C MET A 48 0.12 -15.39 13.21
N GLU A 49 1.33 -15.79 13.59
CA GLU A 49 1.90 -15.43 14.90
C GLU A 49 2.64 -14.08 14.88
N CYS A 50 3.11 -13.62 13.72
CA CYS A 50 3.96 -12.43 13.64
C CYS A 50 3.44 -11.40 12.63
N ALA A 51 3.40 -11.73 11.34
CA ALA A 51 3.16 -10.74 10.30
C ALA A 51 1.75 -10.12 10.35
N GLU A 52 0.71 -10.94 10.52
CA GLU A 52 -0.68 -10.48 10.60
C GLU A 52 -0.95 -9.66 11.87
N PRO A 53 -0.55 -10.09 13.09
CA PRO A 53 -0.69 -9.27 14.29
C PRO A 53 0.02 -7.91 14.20
N LEU A 54 1.19 -7.86 13.56
CA LEU A 54 1.91 -6.60 13.31
C LEU A 54 1.16 -5.71 12.32
N ALA A 55 0.66 -6.29 11.22
CA ALA A 55 -0.11 -5.57 10.20
C ALA A 55 -1.42 -4.99 10.76
N ASN A 56 -2.12 -5.77 11.58
CA ASN A 56 -3.37 -5.40 12.24
C ASN A 56 -3.18 -4.54 13.50
N ARG A 57 -1.93 -4.25 13.86
CA ARG A 57 -1.58 -3.44 15.04
C ARG A 57 -2.06 -4.05 16.37
N THR A 58 -2.32 -5.35 16.43
CA THR A 58 -2.63 -6.06 17.69
C THR A 58 -1.36 -6.32 18.51
N LEU A 59 -0.20 -6.38 17.85
CA LEU A 59 1.12 -6.29 18.49
C LEU A 59 1.78 -4.95 18.19
N THR A 60 2.21 -4.24 19.23
CA THR A 60 2.92 -2.96 19.11
C THR A 60 4.01 -2.83 20.18
N GLY A 61 4.92 -1.85 20.02
CA GLY A 61 5.94 -1.55 21.03
C GLY A 61 6.86 -2.73 21.35
N HIS A 62 7.11 -2.96 22.63
CA HIS A 62 7.96 -4.07 23.09
C HIS A 62 7.38 -5.44 22.74
N ALA A 63 6.06 -5.63 22.83
CA ALA A 63 5.43 -6.90 22.47
C ALA A 63 5.65 -7.28 20.99
N ALA A 64 5.64 -6.29 20.10
CA ALA A 64 5.99 -6.50 18.69
C ALA A 64 7.46 -6.91 18.52
N ARG A 65 8.39 -6.24 19.21
CA ARG A 65 9.82 -6.57 19.19
C ARG A 65 10.06 -7.99 19.70
N ASP A 66 9.48 -8.33 20.84
CA ASP A 66 9.72 -9.61 21.52
C ASP A 66 9.16 -10.75 20.66
N ARG A 67 7.96 -10.59 20.08
CA ARG A 67 7.42 -11.57 19.11
C ARG A 67 8.32 -11.74 17.89
N ILE A 68 8.91 -10.67 17.35
CA ILE A 68 9.85 -10.75 16.23
C ILE A 68 11.08 -11.59 16.61
N ILE A 69 11.63 -11.39 17.80
CA ILE A 69 12.79 -12.14 18.29
C ILE A 69 12.43 -13.61 18.53
N GLU A 70 11.29 -13.89 19.15
CA GLU A 70 10.78 -15.26 19.32
C GLU A 70 10.63 -15.97 17.96
N THR A 71 10.04 -15.28 16.99
CA THR A 71 9.82 -15.80 15.63
C THR A 71 11.16 -16.03 14.92
N MET A 72 12.12 -15.11 15.05
CA MET A 72 13.48 -15.25 14.55
C MET A 72 14.17 -16.50 15.11
N ASN A 73 14.09 -16.73 16.41
CA ASN A 73 14.74 -17.86 17.09
C ASN A 73 14.10 -19.22 16.73
N LYS A 74 12.85 -19.23 16.26
CA LYS A 74 12.19 -20.44 15.72
C LYS A 74 12.67 -20.78 14.31
N ALA A 75 12.94 -19.77 13.48
CA ALA A 75 13.31 -19.95 12.08
C ALA A 75 14.77 -20.42 11.91
N LYS A 76 15.06 -21.10 10.80
CA LYS A 76 16.46 -21.27 10.38
C LYS A 76 17.03 -19.92 9.98
N LYS A 77 18.35 -19.77 10.11
CA LYS A 77 19.06 -18.53 9.84
C LYS A 77 18.72 -17.96 8.45
N ASP A 78 18.78 -18.80 7.44
CA ASP A 78 18.57 -18.39 6.05
C ASP A 78 17.09 -18.12 5.73
N GLU A 79 16.18 -18.90 6.30
CA GLU A 79 14.72 -18.66 6.20
C GLU A 79 14.36 -17.29 6.79
N TRP A 80 14.94 -16.95 7.93
CA TRP A 80 14.73 -15.65 8.55
C TRP A 80 15.37 -14.52 7.72
N ASN A 81 16.69 -14.58 7.51
CA ASN A 81 17.46 -13.47 6.97
C ASN A 81 17.13 -13.16 5.50
N TYR A 82 16.82 -14.19 4.71
CA TYR A 82 16.58 -14.06 3.27
C TYR A 82 15.11 -14.06 2.88
N TRP A 83 14.19 -14.37 3.80
CA TRP A 83 12.76 -14.38 3.50
C TRP A 83 11.92 -13.61 4.53
N TYR A 84 11.71 -14.15 5.74
CA TYR A 84 10.76 -13.57 6.70
C TYR A 84 11.11 -12.15 7.14
N ARG A 85 12.40 -11.90 7.42
CA ARG A 85 12.90 -10.56 7.77
C ARG A 85 12.64 -9.56 6.64
N ARG A 86 12.86 -9.97 5.39
CA ARG A 86 12.67 -9.12 4.21
C ARG A 86 11.20 -8.77 3.96
N ILE A 87 10.30 -9.69 4.29
CA ILE A 87 8.86 -9.42 4.32
C ILE A 87 8.55 -8.31 5.33
N LEU A 88 9.00 -8.44 6.58
CA LEU A 88 8.73 -7.45 7.64
C LEU A 88 9.36 -6.07 7.34
N LEU A 89 10.52 -6.05 6.68
CA LEU A 89 11.17 -4.82 6.21
C LEU A 89 10.54 -4.25 4.92
N LYS A 90 9.65 -5.00 4.26
CA LYS A 90 9.08 -4.70 2.94
C LYS A 90 10.14 -4.43 1.87
N ASP A 91 11.26 -5.17 1.94
CA ASP A 91 12.37 -5.05 0.98
C ASP A 91 13.05 -6.40 0.75
N PHE A 92 12.83 -6.98 -0.43
CA PHE A 92 13.39 -8.28 -0.80
C PHE A 92 14.85 -8.25 -1.26
N LYS A 93 15.48 -7.08 -1.45
CA LYS A 93 16.88 -6.94 -1.88
C LYS A 93 17.23 -7.78 -3.13
N CYS A 94 16.30 -7.89 -4.08
CA CYS A 94 16.47 -8.68 -5.30
C CYS A 94 15.83 -8.06 -6.54
N GLY A 95 15.52 -6.75 -6.51
CA GLY A 95 14.92 -6.03 -7.65
C GLY A 95 13.48 -6.42 -7.97
N VAL A 96 12.77 -7.07 -7.04
CA VAL A 96 11.36 -7.45 -7.21
C VAL A 96 10.45 -6.39 -6.59
N SER A 97 9.48 -5.91 -7.36
CA SER A 97 8.41 -5.00 -6.94
C SER A 97 7.03 -5.56 -7.30
N GLU A 98 5.96 -4.87 -6.91
CA GLU A 98 4.59 -5.24 -7.20
C GLU A 98 4.34 -5.31 -8.72
N SER A 99 5.02 -4.46 -9.50
CA SER A 99 4.92 -4.45 -10.95
C SER A 99 5.54 -5.70 -11.58
N THR A 100 6.69 -6.17 -11.08
CA THR A 100 7.33 -7.42 -11.51
C THR A 100 6.43 -8.62 -11.20
N VAL A 101 5.89 -8.70 -9.98
CA VAL A 101 4.99 -9.79 -9.57
C VAL A 101 3.70 -9.78 -10.39
N ASN A 102 3.05 -8.62 -10.53
CA ASN A 102 1.81 -8.50 -11.28
C ASN A 102 2.00 -8.77 -12.78
N ALA A 103 3.14 -8.41 -13.37
CA ALA A 103 3.47 -8.77 -14.75
C ALA A 103 3.65 -10.30 -14.91
N CYS A 104 4.27 -10.95 -13.94
CA CYS A 104 4.42 -12.41 -13.92
C CYS A 104 3.05 -13.10 -13.83
N VAL A 105 2.19 -12.65 -12.92
CA VAL A 105 0.86 -13.23 -12.67
C VAL A 105 -0.13 -12.93 -13.80
N LYS A 106 -0.08 -11.76 -14.45
CA LYS A 106 -1.02 -11.33 -15.50
C LYS A 106 -1.12 -12.32 -16.66
N LYS A 107 -0.02 -12.99 -17.01
CA LYS A 107 0.02 -13.99 -18.10
C LYS A 107 -0.48 -15.38 -17.68
N SER A 108 -0.90 -15.54 -16.42
CA SER A 108 -1.36 -16.81 -15.85
C SER A 108 -2.83 -16.74 -15.44
N LYS A 109 -3.48 -17.90 -15.27
CA LYS A 109 -4.83 -18.00 -14.66
C LYS A 109 -4.80 -17.88 -13.12
N LYS A 110 -3.71 -17.39 -12.53
CA LYS A 110 -3.49 -17.36 -11.06
C LYS A 110 -3.68 -15.97 -10.46
N SER A 111 -4.80 -15.32 -10.77
CA SER A 111 -5.13 -13.96 -10.27
C SER A 111 -5.08 -13.84 -8.74
N LYS A 112 -5.26 -14.95 -8.01
CA LYS A 112 -5.09 -15.05 -6.54
C LYS A 112 -3.74 -14.53 -6.02
N TYR A 113 -2.69 -14.51 -6.85
CA TYR A 113 -1.35 -14.05 -6.48
C TYR A 113 -1.05 -12.59 -6.86
N LYS A 114 -2.03 -11.89 -7.44
CA LYS A 114 -1.87 -10.48 -7.80
C LYS A 114 -1.69 -9.65 -6.53
N VAL A 115 -0.69 -8.79 -6.51
CA VAL A 115 -0.53 -7.78 -5.46
C VAL A 115 -1.53 -6.65 -5.73
N PRO A 116 -2.42 -6.31 -4.80
CA PRO A 116 -3.31 -5.16 -4.93
C PRO A 116 -2.50 -3.86 -5.07
N VAL A 117 -2.90 -2.99 -5.98
CA VAL A 117 -2.24 -1.69 -6.15
C VAL A 117 -3.30 -0.63 -6.41
N PHE A 118 -3.31 0.40 -5.56
CA PHE A 118 -4.04 1.63 -5.84
C PHE A 118 -3.20 2.48 -6.80
N LYS A 119 -3.76 2.83 -7.96
CA LYS A 119 -3.08 3.68 -8.96
C LYS A 119 -4.00 4.80 -9.42
N CYS A 120 -3.42 5.99 -9.57
CA CYS A 120 -4.03 7.13 -10.24
C CYS A 120 -3.12 7.60 -11.38
N MET A 121 -3.63 8.48 -12.24
CA MET A 121 -2.81 9.10 -13.28
C MET A 121 -1.77 10.03 -12.66
N LEU A 122 -0.54 10.00 -13.15
CA LEU A 122 0.56 10.86 -12.70
C LEU A 122 1.14 11.62 -13.88
N ALA A 123 1.47 12.89 -13.66
CA ALA A 123 2.14 13.73 -14.64
C ALA A 123 3.61 13.33 -14.83
N LYS A 124 4.18 13.69 -15.97
CA LYS A 124 5.63 13.66 -16.22
C LYS A 124 6.12 15.10 -16.36
N ASP A 125 7.37 15.32 -15.95
CA ASP A 125 8.04 16.59 -16.19
C ASP A 125 8.07 16.90 -17.70
N SER A 126 7.89 18.16 -18.07
CA SER A 126 8.04 18.63 -19.45
C SER A 126 9.49 18.53 -19.91
N LYS A 127 10.44 18.74 -18.99
CA LYS A 127 11.87 18.63 -19.25
C LYS A 127 12.24 17.19 -19.65
N GLY A 128 12.78 17.02 -20.86
CA GLY A 128 13.07 15.71 -21.46
C GLY A 128 11.88 15.05 -22.19
N HIS A 129 10.73 15.74 -22.26
CA HIS A 129 9.53 15.30 -22.95
C HIS A 129 8.96 16.37 -23.89
N GLU A 130 9.79 17.31 -24.34
CA GLU A 130 9.41 18.46 -25.18
C GLU A 130 8.74 18.02 -26.48
N LYS A 131 9.19 16.90 -27.06
CA LYS A 131 8.58 16.31 -28.27
C LYS A 131 7.10 15.91 -28.10
N LYS A 132 6.61 15.75 -26.85
CA LYS A 132 5.21 15.42 -26.55
C LYS A 132 4.35 16.67 -26.32
N LEU A 133 4.96 17.84 -26.21
CA LEU A 133 4.31 19.13 -25.99
C LEU A 133 4.05 19.88 -27.30
N VAL A 134 3.63 19.14 -28.33
CA VAL A 134 3.27 19.69 -29.65
C VAL A 134 1.76 19.63 -29.87
N GLY A 135 1.25 20.55 -30.69
CA GLY A 135 -0.19 20.71 -30.95
C GLY A 135 -0.93 21.45 -29.84
N GLU A 136 -2.26 21.46 -29.92
CA GLU A 136 -3.11 22.10 -28.92
C GLU A 136 -3.03 21.37 -27.57
N LYS A 137 -2.91 22.15 -26.49
CA LYS A 137 -2.84 21.64 -25.11
C LYS A 137 -3.80 22.41 -24.21
N LEU A 138 -4.40 21.69 -23.28
CA LEU A 138 -5.07 22.29 -22.14
C LEU A 138 -4.01 22.63 -21.10
N ILE A 139 -3.99 23.89 -20.67
CA ILE A 139 -3.11 24.39 -19.62
C ILE A 139 -3.96 24.59 -18.37
N ASP A 140 -3.48 24.10 -17.23
CA ASP A 140 -4.16 24.21 -15.95
C ASP A 140 -3.16 24.56 -14.85
N TYR A 141 -3.64 25.11 -13.75
CA TYR A 141 -2.81 25.49 -12.62
C TYR A 141 -2.36 24.24 -11.85
N LYS A 142 -1.05 24.15 -11.59
CA LYS A 142 -0.53 23.18 -10.64
C LYS A 142 -0.69 23.72 -9.22
N LEU A 143 -1.79 23.36 -8.58
CA LEU A 143 -2.06 23.71 -7.19
C LEU A 143 -1.05 23.06 -6.23
N ASP A 144 -0.75 23.74 -5.13
CA ASP A 144 0.13 23.26 -4.06
C ASP A 144 -0.70 22.77 -2.88
N GLY A 145 -1.11 21.50 -2.95
CA GLY A 145 -2.05 20.89 -2.03
C GLY A 145 -1.75 19.40 -1.82
N VAL A 146 -2.79 18.65 -1.50
CA VAL A 146 -2.72 17.20 -1.38
C VAL A 146 -3.66 16.56 -2.39
N ARG A 147 -3.13 15.71 -3.26
CA ARG A 147 -3.91 14.89 -4.19
C ARG A 147 -4.96 14.05 -3.46
N VAL A 148 -6.21 14.20 -3.85
CA VAL A 148 -7.37 13.44 -3.34
C VAL A 148 -8.09 12.76 -4.49
N VAL A 149 -8.17 11.43 -4.40
CA VAL A 149 -9.01 10.59 -5.25
C VAL A 149 -10.31 10.33 -4.48
N THR A 150 -11.40 10.96 -4.90
CA THR A 150 -12.73 10.78 -4.31
C THR A 150 -13.48 9.71 -5.07
N ILE A 151 -13.85 8.61 -4.40
CA ILE A 151 -14.67 7.54 -4.95
C ILE A 151 -16.09 7.72 -4.42
N ILE A 152 -17.02 7.94 -5.34
CA ILE A 152 -18.45 8.10 -5.09
C ILE A 152 -19.13 6.81 -5.56
N ASN A 153 -19.83 6.13 -4.67
CA ASN A 153 -20.64 4.98 -5.02
C ASN A 153 -22.12 5.27 -4.68
N PRO A 154 -22.96 5.60 -5.68
CA PRO A 154 -24.36 5.94 -5.46
C PRO A 154 -25.24 4.72 -5.09
N ILE A 155 -24.76 3.50 -5.38
CA ILE A 155 -25.44 2.23 -5.07
C ILE A 155 -25.30 1.91 -3.59
N SER A 156 -24.07 1.94 -3.07
CA SER A 156 -23.80 1.72 -1.63
C SER A 156 -23.94 2.99 -0.79
N LYS A 157 -24.26 4.14 -1.39
CA LYS A 157 -24.38 5.45 -0.72
C LYS A 157 -23.13 5.84 0.07
N THR A 158 -21.95 5.64 -0.52
CA THR A 158 -20.68 5.98 0.12
C THR A 158 -19.87 6.98 -0.69
N VAL A 159 -19.29 7.98 -0.02
CA VAL A 159 -18.22 8.82 -0.57
C VAL A 159 -16.97 8.64 0.27
N LYS A 160 -15.89 8.19 -0.37
CA LYS A 160 -14.59 7.98 0.29
C LYS A 160 -13.49 8.72 -0.43
N GLN A 161 -12.55 9.26 0.33
CA GLN A 161 -11.43 10.03 -0.19
C GLN A 161 -10.12 9.32 0.11
N TYR A 162 -9.25 9.21 -0.88
CA TYR A 162 -7.99 8.51 -0.77
C TYR A 162 -6.85 9.38 -1.26
N SER A 163 -5.68 9.21 -0.64
CA SER A 163 -4.42 9.72 -1.19
C SER A 163 -4.08 9.02 -2.52
N ARG A 164 -3.12 9.58 -3.27
CA ARG A 164 -2.53 8.94 -4.45
C ARG A 164 -2.02 7.50 -4.23
N ASN A 165 -1.73 7.14 -2.97
CA ASN A 165 -1.22 5.82 -2.59
C ASN A 165 -2.31 4.91 -1.99
N GLY A 166 -3.59 5.31 -2.04
CA GLY A 166 -4.72 4.51 -1.57
C GLY A 166 -5.01 4.56 -0.07
N LYS A 167 -4.28 5.38 0.71
CA LYS A 167 -4.62 5.62 2.13
C LYS A 167 -5.87 6.49 2.21
N GLU A 168 -6.88 6.05 2.97
CA GLU A 168 -8.12 6.79 3.18
C GLU A 168 -7.87 8.07 4.01
N PHE A 169 -8.52 9.17 3.63
CA PHE A 169 -8.56 10.41 4.38
C PHE A 169 -9.85 10.46 5.21
N HIS A 170 -9.72 10.77 6.49
CA HIS A 170 -10.86 10.86 7.41
C HIS A 170 -11.19 12.30 7.83
N ASN A 171 -10.33 13.27 7.51
CA ASN A 171 -10.42 14.63 8.04
C ASN A 171 -11.16 15.63 7.13
N PHE A 172 -11.68 15.16 6.00
CA PHE A 172 -12.41 15.96 5.02
C PHE A 172 -13.91 15.62 4.97
N GLY A 173 -14.47 15.15 6.10
CA GLY A 173 -15.84 14.65 6.16
C GLY A 173 -16.92 15.68 5.79
N HIS A 174 -16.64 16.98 5.91
CA HIS A 174 -17.57 18.02 5.46
C HIS A 174 -17.73 18.04 3.93
N ILE A 175 -16.67 17.70 3.18
CA ILE A 175 -16.68 17.62 1.71
C ILE A 175 -17.41 16.36 1.26
N THR A 176 -17.11 15.21 1.88
CA THR A 176 -17.79 13.95 1.55
C THR A 176 -19.30 14.07 1.79
N LYS A 177 -19.72 14.63 2.94
CA LYS A 177 -21.12 14.92 3.26
C LYS A 177 -21.79 15.87 2.28
N TYR A 178 -21.05 16.84 1.75
CA TYR A 178 -21.60 17.74 0.73
C TYR A 178 -21.86 16.98 -0.59
N ILE A 179 -20.92 16.14 -1.03
CA ILE A 179 -21.04 15.33 -2.24
C ILE A 179 -22.18 14.31 -2.13
N GLU A 180 -22.39 13.72 -0.95
CA GLU A 180 -23.47 12.75 -0.69
C GLU A 180 -24.86 13.31 -1.05
N LYS A 181 -25.07 14.64 -0.93
CA LYS A 181 -26.34 15.30 -1.32
C LYS A 181 -26.66 15.16 -2.81
N PHE A 182 -25.66 14.87 -3.63
CA PHE A 182 -25.76 14.80 -5.08
C PHE A 182 -25.72 13.37 -5.61
N PHE A 183 -25.92 12.34 -4.77
CA PHE A 183 -25.92 10.94 -5.23
C PHE A 183 -26.88 10.67 -6.39
N THR A 184 -28.01 11.39 -6.44
CA THR A 184 -29.00 11.25 -7.52
C THR A 184 -28.49 11.69 -8.89
N LEU A 185 -27.40 12.47 -8.94
CA LEU A 185 -26.76 12.88 -10.19
C LEU A 185 -25.89 11.78 -10.80
N PHE A 186 -25.51 10.76 -10.03
CA PHE A 186 -24.62 9.69 -10.46
C PHE A 186 -25.39 8.39 -10.68
N LYS A 187 -25.38 7.87 -11.91
CA LYS A 187 -26.01 6.59 -12.25
C LYS A 187 -25.14 5.38 -11.93
N GLU A 188 -23.83 5.60 -11.80
CA GLU A 188 -22.81 4.58 -11.58
C GLU A 188 -21.71 5.11 -10.66
N PRO A 189 -20.85 4.24 -10.10
CA PRO A 189 -19.72 4.69 -9.30
C PRO A 189 -18.78 5.61 -10.11
N VAL A 190 -18.43 6.75 -9.53
CA VAL A 190 -17.58 7.77 -10.14
C VAL A 190 -16.32 7.98 -9.31
N VAL A 191 -15.21 8.24 -10.00
CA VAL A 191 -13.95 8.67 -9.39
C VAL A 191 -13.69 10.11 -9.80
N ILE A 192 -13.63 11.02 -8.83
CA ILE A 192 -13.22 12.41 -9.02
C ILE A 192 -11.79 12.54 -8.52
N ASP A 193 -10.90 13.01 -9.38
CA ASP A 193 -9.46 13.13 -9.09
C ASP A 193 -9.07 14.61 -9.07
N GLY A 194 -8.64 15.11 -7.91
CA GLY A 194 -8.41 16.54 -7.72
C GLY A 194 -7.41 16.83 -6.60
N GLU A 195 -7.21 18.11 -6.32
CA GLU A 195 -6.29 18.57 -5.29
C GLU A 195 -7.08 19.22 -4.14
N MET A 196 -6.84 18.76 -2.92
CA MET A 196 -7.31 19.47 -1.72
C MET A 196 -6.36 20.61 -1.43
N VAL A 197 -6.90 21.80 -1.21
CA VAL A 197 -6.13 23.02 -0.93
C VAL A 197 -6.62 23.69 0.35
N SER A 198 -5.73 24.47 0.99
CA SER A 198 -6.05 25.31 2.14
C SER A 198 -5.36 26.68 1.96
N HIS A 199 -5.40 27.53 2.97
CA HIS A 199 -4.71 28.83 2.95
C HIS A 199 -3.19 28.69 2.71
N SER A 200 -2.59 27.60 3.23
CA SER A 200 -1.24 27.18 2.91
C SER A 200 -1.12 25.65 2.88
N PHE A 201 -0.12 25.11 2.17
CA PHE A 201 0.18 23.68 2.18
C PHE A 201 0.52 23.17 3.59
N GLN A 202 1.23 23.99 4.38
CA GLN A 202 1.65 23.63 5.74
C GLN A 202 0.45 23.49 6.68
N ASP A 203 -0.55 24.37 6.55
CA ASP A 203 -1.78 24.28 7.35
C ASP A 203 -2.64 23.10 6.93
N LEU A 204 -2.68 22.79 5.62
CA LEU A 204 -3.33 21.58 5.13
C LEU A 204 -2.69 20.32 5.73
N MET A 205 -1.36 20.23 5.75
CA MET A 205 -0.64 19.06 6.29
C MET A 205 -0.92 18.80 7.78
N LYS A 206 -1.16 19.85 8.58
CA LYS A 206 -1.59 19.71 9.98
C LYS A 206 -2.95 19.00 10.09
N GLN A 207 -3.83 19.19 9.11
CA GLN A 207 -5.18 18.61 9.10
C GLN A 207 -5.21 17.22 8.47
N VAL A 208 -4.41 16.93 7.45
CA VAL A 208 -4.53 15.71 6.62
C VAL A 208 -4.42 14.38 7.40
N HIS A 209 -3.56 14.31 8.43
CA HIS A 209 -3.29 13.07 9.17
C HIS A 209 -3.61 13.14 10.67
N ARG A 210 -4.26 14.21 11.10
CA ARG A 210 -4.65 14.43 12.49
C ARG A 210 -5.62 13.34 12.96
N LYS A 211 -5.41 12.80 14.17
CA LYS A 211 -6.29 11.77 14.78
C LYS A 211 -7.10 12.25 15.99
N SER A 212 -6.88 13.48 16.47
CA SER A 212 -7.62 14.07 17.59
C SER A 212 -7.81 15.58 17.40
N ASN A 213 -8.99 16.11 17.74
CA ASN A 213 -9.29 17.54 17.78
C ASN A 213 -8.78 18.15 19.10
N ALA A 214 -7.49 18.44 19.20
CA ALA A 214 -6.95 19.30 20.26
C ALA A 214 -6.82 20.77 19.80
#